data_AF-A0A3D5YF42-F1
#
_entry.id   AF-A0A3D5YF42-F1
#
_cell.length_a   1.000
_cell.length_b   1.000
_cell.length_c   1.000
_cell.angle_alpha   90.00
_cell.angle_beta   90.00
_cell.angle_gamma   90.00
#
_symmetry.space_group_name_H-M   'P 1'
#
loop_
_entity.id
_entity.type
_entity.pdbx_description
1 polymer ?
#
loop_
_entity_poly.entity_id
_entity_poly.type
_entity_poly.pdbx_seq_one_letter_code
_entity_poly.pdbx_strand_id
1 'polypeptide(L)'
;MRPIEYFISAHAGRKGKADTALRTADSGYLTRKLCDSAQEVIVREKTCGTDKSLILSKSEYDAIGEDFYRALYGRVVAEDVQDENGNILLSAGELLIKDRVTLIETLGIGEIKIRTPLVCSTISGVCQECYGMDLSTRKIVEI
;
A
#
# COMPACT_ATOMS: atom_id res chain seq x y z
N MET A 1 -46.03 5.59 8.63
CA MET A 1 -45.42 6.93 8.76
C MET A 1 -46.51 7.96 8.59
N ARG A 2 -46.65 8.92 9.50
CA ARG A 2 -47.66 9.97 9.38
C ARG A 2 -47.31 10.88 8.18
N PRO A 3 -48.29 11.54 7.54
CA PRO A 3 -48.02 12.40 6.37
C PRO A 3 -46.93 13.45 6.60
N ILE A 4 -46.88 14.03 7.81
CA ILE A 4 -45.87 15.03 8.19
C ILE A 4 -44.45 14.43 8.29
N GLU A 5 -44.33 13.21 8.79
CA GLU A 5 -43.05 12.50 8.93
C GLU A 5 -42.49 12.14 7.53
N TYR A 6 -43.36 11.68 6.62
CA TYR A 6 -42.96 11.41 5.24
C TYR A 6 -42.48 12.67 4.51
N PHE A 7 -43.16 13.80 4.72
CA PHE A 7 -42.79 15.08 4.09
C PHE A 7 -41.41 15.59 4.55
N ILE A 8 -41.11 15.45 5.85
CA ILE A 8 -39.79 15.80 6.43
C ILE A 8 -38.71 14.89 5.83
N SER A 9 -38.95 13.57 5.76
CA SER A 9 -38.00 12.62 5.18
C SER A 9 -37.75 12.84 3.68
N ALA A 10 -38.74 13.33 2.93
CA ALA A 10 -38.59 13.62 1.51
C ALA A 10 -37.54 14.71 1.22
N HIS A 11 -37.35 15.67 2.14
CA HIS A 11 -36.33 16.72 1.99
C HIS A 11 -34.92 16.14 2.07
N ALA A 12 -34.68 15.27 3.05
CA ALA A 12 -33.41 14.55 3.20
C ALA A 12 -33.14 13.66 1.99
N GLY A 13 -34.14 12.93 1.50
CA GLY A 13 -34.01 12.08 0.31
C GLY A 13 -33.70 12.86 -0.97
N ARG A 14 -34.30 14.05 -1.15
CA ARG A 14 -34.00 14.93 -2.29
C ARG A 14 -32.57 15.47 -2.24
N LYS A 15 -32.13 15.92 -1.06
CA LYS A 15 -30.74 16.39 -0.88
C LYS A 15 -29.75 15.28 -1.16
N GLY A 16 -29.98 14.08 -0.63
CA GLY A 16 -29.11 12.92 -0.88
C GLY A 16 -28.96 12.62 -2.38
N LYS A 17 -30.07 12.59 -3.13
CA LYS A 17 -30.02 12.36 -4.59
C LYS A 17 -29.28 13.47 -5.34
N ALA A 18 -29.48 14.73 -4.95
CA ALA A 18 -28.78 15.86 -5.54
C ALA A 18 -27.27 15.79 -5.25
N ASP A 19 -26.88 15.51 -4.01
CA ASP A 19 -25.46 15.38 -3.61
C ASP A 19 -24.79 14.22 -4.34
N THR A 20 -25.46 13.08 -4.51
CA THR A 20 -24.94 11.96 -5.30
C THR A 20 -24.74 12.35 -6.77
N ALA A 21 -25.72 13.04 -7.37
CA ALA A 21 -25.63 13.50 -8.75
C ALA A 21 -24.46 14.48 -8.96
N LEU A 22 -24.25 15.42 -8.03
CA LEU A 22 -23.13 16.37 -8.09
C LEU A 22 -21.78 15.67 -7.91
N ARG A 23 -21.65 14.78 -6.92
CA ARG A 23 -20.39 14.07 -6.62
C ARG A 23 -19.93 13.12 -7.73
N THR A 24 -20.84 12.68 -8.59
CA THR A 24 -20.49 11.79 -9.71
C THR A 24 -19.48 12.46 -10.66
N ALA A 25 -19.63 13.76 -10.91
CA ALA A 25 -18.69 14.52 -11.75
C ALA A 25 -17.32 14.66 -11.07
N ASP A 26 -17.30 14.96 -9.77
CA ASP A 26 -16.06 15.15 -9.01
C ASP A 26 -15.23 13.86 -8.93
N SER A 27 -15.88 12.71 -8.76
CA SER A 27 -15.21 11.41 -8.76
C SER A 27 -14.54 11.12 -10.10
N GLY A 28 -15.20 11.41 -11.23
CA GLY A 28 -14.61 11.23 -12.56
C GLY A 28 -13.42 12.16 -12.79
N TYR A 29 -13.52 13.42 -12.34
CA TYR A 29 -12.44 14.39 -12.45
C TYR A 29 -11.20 13.99 -11.65
N LEU A 30 -11.39 13.51 -10.42
CA LEU A 30 -10.28 13.03 -9.58
C LEU A 30 -9.60 11.82 -10.22
N THR A 31 -10.35 10.83 -10.70
CA THR A 31 -9.78 9.64 -11.36
C THR A 31 -8.97 10.03 -12.59
N ARG A 32 -9.46 10.98 -13.39
CA ARG A 32 -8.72 11.48 -14.56
C ARG A 32 -7.39 12.13 -14.14
N LYS A 33 -7.41 13.01 -13.13
CA LYS A 33 -6.18 13.63 -12.62
C LYS A 33 -5.17 12.60 -12.11
N LEU A 34 -5.65 11.62 -11.34
CA LEU A 34 -4.79 10.56 -10.81
C LEU A 34 -4.18 9.72 -11.94
N CYS A 35 -4.96 9.40 -12.97
CA CYS A 35 -4.47 8.68 -14.15
C CYS A 35 -3.43 9.50 -14.92
N ASP A 36 -3.72 10.78 -15.18
CA ASP A 36 -2.80 11.69 -15.88
C ASP A 36 -1.47 11.85 -15.09
N SER A 37 -1.51 11.93 -13.75
CA SER A 37 -0.31 12.03 -12.92
C SER A 37 0.50 10.74 -12.81
N ALA A 38 -0.14 9.57 -12.89
CA ALA A 38 0.52 8.28 -12.72
C ALA A 38 0.83 7.58 -14.06
N GLN A 39 0.54 8.20 -15.20
CA GLN A 39 0.64 7.58 -16.53
C GLN A 39 2.06 7.10 -16.88
N GLU A 40 3.08 7.77 -16.34
CA GLU A 40 4.49 7.42 -16.59
C GLU A 40 5.06 6.40 -15.58
N VAL A 41 4.27 5.96 -14.60
CA VAL A 41 4.68 5.00 -13.57
C VAL A 41 4.56 3.57 -14.13
N ILE A 42 5.60 3.16 -14.86
CA ILE A 42 5.70 1.84 -15.51
C ILE A 42 6.88 1.07 -14.89
N VAL A 43 6.70 -0.23 -14.66
CA VAL A 43 7.79 -1.10 -14.21
C VAL A 43 8.70 -1.41 -15.39
N ARG A 44 9.99 -1.06 -15.29
CA ARG A 44 10.93 -1.08 -16.43
C ARG A 44 12.18 -1.92 -16.23
N GLU A 45 12.59 -2.11 -14.99
CA GLU A 45 13.81 -2.83 -14.65
C GLU A 45 13.62 -3.66 -13.38
N LYS A 46 14.49 -4.67 -13.19
CA LYS A 46 14.39 -5.57 -12.03
C LYS A 46 14.79 -4.88 -10.74
N THR A 47 15.95 -4.22 -10.72
CA THR A 47 16.48 -3.54 -9.54
C THR A 47 17.06 -2.20 -9.92
N CYS A 48 16.79 -1.18 -9.10
CA CYS A 48 17.40 0.15 -9.24
C CYS A 48 18.69 0.30 -8.41
N GLY A 49 19.09 -0.74 -7.65
CA GLY A 49 20.32 -0.75 -6.84
C GLY A 49 20.37 0.32 -5.73
N THR A 50 19.21 0.84 -5.29
CA THR A 50 19.16 1.91 -4.30
C THR A 50 19.25 1.36 -2.87
N ASP A 51 20.06 2.01 -2.04
CA ASP A 51 20.22 1.70 -0.61
C ASP A 51 19.19 2.44 0.28
N LYS A 52 18.40 3.35 -0.30
CA LYS A 52 17.35 4.06 0.43
C LYS A 52 16.19 3.11 0.71
N SER A 53 15.72 3.12 1.94
CA SER A 53 14.59 2.31 2.42
C SER A 53 13.63 3.15 3.24
N LEU A 54 12.39 2.69 3.36
CA LEU A 54 11.43 3.20 4.33
C LEU A 54 11.41 2.28 5.55
N ILE A 55 11.49 2.84 6.75
CA ILE A 55 11.33 2.08 8.00
C ILE A 55 9.83 2.05 8.31
N LEU A 56 9.26 0.86 8.47
CA LEU A 56 7.93 0.70 9.03
C LEU A 56 8.09 0.22 10.47
N SER A 57 7.50 0.96 11.40
CA SER A 57 7.49 0.60 12.82
C SER A 57 6.09 0.13 13.25
N LYS A 58 6.05 -0.91 14.07
CA LYS A 58 4.81 -1.44 14.65
C LYS A 58 4.10 -0.39 15.51
N SER A 59 4.86 0.44 16.23
CA SER A 59 4.30 1.50 17.09
C SER A 59 3.56 2.58 16.29
N GLU A 60 4.05 2.96 15.11
CA GLU A 60 3.34 3.93 14.26
C GLU A 60 2.03 3.34 13.72
N TYR A 61 2.03 2.08 13.31
CA TYR A 61 0.83 1.41 12.81
C TYR A 61 -0.22 1.17 13.90
N ASP A 62 0.21 0.82 15.12
CA ASP A 62 -0.68 0.67 16.27
C ASP A 62 -1.36 2.00 16.64
N ALA A 63 -0.64 3.13 16.53
CA ALA A 63 -1.21 4.46 16.74
C ALA A 63 -2.26 4.85 15.69
N ILE A 64 -2.10 4.37 14.45
CA ILE A 64 -3.05 4.59 13.34
C ILE A 64 -4.26 3.63 13.45
N GLY A 65 -4.14 2.54 14.20
CA GLY A 65 -5.14 1.47 14.29
C GLY A 65 -5.12 0.53 13.09
N GLU A 66 -4.01 0.47 12.35
CA GLU A 66 -3.81 -0.47 11.25
C GLU A 66 -2.86 -1.61 11.66
N ASP A 67 -3.05 -2.78 11.04
CA ASP A 67 -2.22 -3.94 11.31
C ASP A 67 -0.88 -3.85 10.56
N PHE A 68 0.21 -3.78 11.32
CA PHE A 68 1.59 -3.76 10.82
C PHE A 68 1.90 -4.94 9.88
N TYR A 69 1.46 -6.15 10.22
CA TYR A 69 1.76 -7.34 9.41
C TYR A 69 1.02 -7.33 8.07
N ARG A 70 -0.17 -6.74 8.04
CA ARG A 70 -0.92 -6.53 6.79
C ARG A 70 -0.24 -5.52 5.88
N ALA A 71 0.37 -4.46 6.44
CA ALA A 71 1.09 -3.46 5.67
C ALA A 71 2.39 -4.00 5.04
N LEU A 72 3.03 -4.96 5.71
CA LEU A 72 4.24 -5.64 5.22
C LEU A 72 3.98 -6.60 4.06
N TYR A 73 2.78 -7.18 3.97
CA TYR A 73 2.46 -8.18 2.97
C TYR A 73 2.66 -7.66 1.53
N GLY A 74 3.45 -8.38 0.74
CA GLY A 74 3.74 -8.05 -0.65
C GLY A 74 4.82 -6.99 -0.86
N ARG A 75 5.47 -6.51 0.20
CA ARG A 75 6.64 -5.63 0.12
C ARG A 75 7.93 -6.44 0.03
N VAL A 76 9.00 -5.78 -0.41
CA VAL A 76 10.35 -6.37 -0.50
C VAL A 76 11.21 -5.78 0.60
N VAL A 77 11.97 -6.64 1.27
CA VAL A 77 12.88 -6.27 2.35
C VAL A 77 14.09 -5.52 1.78
N ALA A 78 14.48 -4.40 2.39
CA ALA A 78 15.60 -3.60 1.93
C ALA A 78 16.95 -4.02 2.56
N GLU A 79 16.94 -4.43 3.83
CA GLU A 79 18.13 -4.85 4.59
C GLU A 79 17.89 -6.20 5.27
N ASP A 80 18.95 -6.99 5.46
CA ASP A 80 18.86 -8.28 6.12
C ASP A 80 18.23 -8.14 7.51
N VAL A 81 17.18 -8.93 7.77
CA VAL A 81 16.55 -8.98 9.10
C VAL A 81 17.21 -10.10 9.89
N GLN A 82 17.88 -9.71 10.97
CA GLN A 82 18.58 -10.62 11.86
C GLN A 82 17.77 -10.88 13.13
N ASP A 83 17.87 -12.10 13.65
CA ASP A 83 17.34 -12.47 14.96
C ASP A 83 18.22 -11.93 16.10
N GLU A 84 17.74 -11.96 17.34
CA GLU A 84 18.54 -11.68 18.55
C GLU A 84 19.80 -12.57 18.62
N ASN A 85 19.75 -13.75 17.99
CA ASN A 85 20.85 -14.71 17.90
C ASN A 85 21.83 -14.45 16.74
N GLY A 86 21.64 -13.39 15.95
CA GLY A 86 22.49 -13.04 14.81
C GLY A 86 22.29 -13.89 13.55
N ASN A 87 21.27 -14.75 13.52
CA ASN A 87 20.90 -15.51 12.33
C ASN A 87 20.09 -14.64 11.37
N ILE A 88 20.43 -14.65 10.08
CA ILE A 88 19.67 -13.95 9.04
C ILE A 88 18.38 -14.74 8.78
N LEU A 89 17.24 -14.12 9.06
CA LEU A 89 15.90 -14.72 8.88
C LEU A 89 15.32 -14.40 7.51
N LEU A 90 15.57 -13.17 7.05
CA LEU A 90 15.14 -12.65 5.76
C LEU A 90 16.32 -11.92 5.13
N SER A 91 16.67 -12.34 3.92
CA SER A 91 17.71 -11.67 3.14
C SER A 91 17.15 -10.40 2.49
N ALA A 92 18.01 -9.42 2.25
CA ALA A 92 17.70 -8.25 1.45
C ALA A 92 17.22 -8.68 0.04
N GLY A 93 16.14 -8.06 -0.44
CA GLY A 93 15.52 -8.40 -1.73
C GLY A 93 14.47 -9.52 -1.66
N GLU A 94 14.24 -10.15 -0.51
CA GLU A 94 13.17 -11.15 -0.37
C GLU A 94 11.78 -10.49 -0.33
N LEU A 95 10.83 -11.16 -0.99
CA LEU A 95 9.42 -10.77 -1.00
C LEU A 95 8.69 -11.29 0.24
N LEU A 96 7.96 -10.41 0.93
CA LEU A 96 7.17 -10.74 2.11
C LEU A 96 5.85 -11.41 1.73
N ILE A 97 5.90 -12.74 1.63
CA ILE A 97 4.73 -13.62 1.47
C ILE A 97 4.18 -13.98 2.86
N LYS A 98 2.96 -14.54 2.93
CA LYS A 98 2.29 -14.92 4.18
C LYS A 98 3.20 -15.68 5.15
N ASP A 99 3.92 -16.69 4.68
CA ASP A 99 4.79 -17.52 5.54
C ASP A 99 5.90 -16.69 6.18
N ARG A 100 6.48 -15.73 5.45
CA ARG A 100 7.51 -14.82 5.94
C ARG A 100 6.94 -13.79 6.92
N VAL A 101 5.73 -13.30 6.67
CA VAL A 101 5.03 -12.38 7.57
C VAL A 101 4.68 -13.07 8.90
N THR A 102 4.21 -14.31 8.88
CA THR A 102 3.95 -15.09 10.11
C THR A 102 5.23 -15.35 10.90
N LEU A 103 6.36 -15.54 10.22
CA LEU A 103 7.66 -15.67 10.86
C LEU A 103 8.08 -14.37 11.57
N ILE A 104 7.91 -13.21 10.93
CA ILE A 104 8.13 -11.89 11.53
C ILE A 104 7.24 -11.70 12.77
N GLU A 105 5.97 -12.11 12.68
CA GLU A 105 5.01 -12.02 13.78
C GLU A 105 5.40 -12.89 14.98
N THR A 106 5.84 -14.11 14.72
CA THR A 106 6.26 -15.07 15.76
C THR A 106 7.48 -14.56 16.54
N LEU A 107 8.38 -13.86 15.84
CA LEU A 107 9.59 -13.29 16.43
C LEU A 107 9.36 -11.92 17.08
N GLY A 108 8.19 -11.31 16.86
CA GLY A 108 7.84 -10.03 17.47
C GLY A 108 8.67 -8.84 16.98
N ILE A 109 9.24 -8.92 15.76
CA ILE A 109 10.05 -7.83 15.19
C ILE A 109 9.18 -6.58 15.01
N GLY A 110 9.57 -5.51 15.69
CA GLY A 110 8.81 -4.26 15.74
C GLY A 110 9.16 -3.24 14.65
N GLU A 111 10.27 -3.40 13.93
CA GLU A 111 10.72 -2.46 12.91
C GLU A 111 11.36 -3.19 11.73
N ILE A 112 10.95 -2.84 10.50
CA ILE A 112 11.51 -3.43 9.28
C ILE A 112 11.77 -2.34 8.24
N LYS A 113 12.94 -2.41 7.60
CA LYS A 113 13.27 -1.59 6.43
C LYS A 113 12.76 -2.26 5.15
N ILE A 114 11.90 -1.57 4.44
CA ILE A 114 11.31 -2.03 3.18
C ILE A 114 11.72 -1.15 2.00
N ARG A 115 11.68 -1.75 0.80
CA ARG A 115 11.75 -1.00 -0.45
C ARG A 115 10.39 -0.35 -0.75
N THR A 116 10.42 0.86 -1.28
CA THR A 116 9.21 1.60 -1.66
C THR A 116 9.42 2.32 -3.00
N PRO A 117 8.37 2.47 -3.84
CA PRO A 117 8.46 3.26 -5.06
C PRO A 117 8.87 4.71 -4.81
N LEU A 118 8.60 5.24 -3.61
CA LEU A 118 8.88 6.65 -3.25
C LEU A 118 10.38 6.98 -3.21
N VAL A 119 11.23 6.00 -2.92
CA VAL A 119 12.70 6.17 -2.81
C VAL A 119 13.45 5.50 -3.94
N CYS A 120 12.74 5.05 -4.98
CA CYS A 120 13.31 4.38 -6.14
C CYS A 120 14.19 5.36 -6.96
N SER A 121 15.36 4.90 -7.42
CA SER A 121 16.26 5.71 -8.25
C SER A 121 16.13 5.45 -9.76
N THR A 122 15.09 4.75 -10.21
CA THR A 122 14.82 4.53 -11.63
C THR A 122 14.42 5.85 -12.32
N ILE A 123 15.07 6.19 -13.43
CA ILE A 123 14.96 7.52 -14.09
C ILE A 123 13.55 7.81 -14.63
N SER A 124 12.82 6.81 -15.10
CA SER A 124 11.49 7.00 -15.69
C SER A 124 10.62 5.77 -15.44
N GLY A 125 10.16 5.58 -14.21
CA GLY A 125 9.32 4.44 -13.84
C GLY A 125 9.69 3.93 -12.46
N VAL A 126 9.40 2.65 -12.21
CA VAL A 126 9.68 2.01 -10.92
C VAL A 126 10.37 0.68 -11.15
N CYS A 127 11.25 0.30 -10.23
CA CYS A 127 11.89 -1.00 -10.25
C CYS A 127 10.95 -2.11 -9.74
N GLN A 128 11.09 -3.33 -10.26
CA GLN A 128 10.27 -4.49 -9.86
C GLN A 128 10.34 -4.74 -8.34
N GLU A 129 11.54 -4.71 -7.75
CA GLU A 129 11.74 -4.90 -6.31
C GLU A 129 11.16 -3.76 -5.46
N CYS A 130 11.14 -2.54 -5.99
CA CYS A 130 10.66 -1.34 -5.30
C CYS A 130 9.14 -1.32 -5.24
N TYR A 131 8.51 -1.82 -6.30
CA TYR A 131 7.07 -2.03 -6.36
C TYR A 131 6.64 -3.21 -5.49
N GLY A 132 7.32 -4.34 -5.64
CA GLY A 132 7.06 -5.60 -4.94
C GLY A 132 6.04 -6.48 -5.65
N MET A 133 5.00 -6.87 -4.93
CA MET A 133 4.00 -7.83 -5.38
C MET A 133 2.92 -7.20 -6.25
N ASP A 134 2.56 -7.87 -7.34
CA ASP A 134 1.29 -7.64 -8.02
C ASP A 134 0.16 -8.25 -7.18
N LEU A 135 -0.75 -7.39 -6.71
CA LEU A 135 -1.92 -7.80 -5.93
C LEU A 135 -2.90 -8.68 -6.74
N SER A 136 -2.86 -8.59 -8.07
CA SER A 136 -3.76 -9.36 -8.95
C SER A 136 -3.31 -10.82 -9.06
N THR A 137 -2.04 -11.05 -9.39
CA THR A 137 -1.47 -12.39 -9.59
C THR A 137 -0.88 -13.00 -8.32
N ARG A 138 -0.66 -12.20 -7.29
CA ARG A 138 0.05 -12.57 -6.06
C ARG A 138 1.46 -13.11 -6.32
N LYS A 139 2.11 -12.58 -7.35
CA LYS A 139 3.52 -12.82 -7.64
C LYS A 139 4.26 -11.49 -7.65
N ILE A 140 5.58 -11.53 -7.75
CA ILE A 140 6.34 -10.31 -8.04
C ILE A 140 5.87 -9.75 -9.40
N VAL A 141 5.79 -8.43 -9.53
CA VAL A 141 5.33 -7.78 -10.78
C VAL A 141 6.18 -8.21 -11.97
N GLU A 142 5.58 -8.43 -13.13
CA GLU A 142 6.31 -8.71 -14.37
C GLU A 142 6.72 -7.41 -15.07
N ILE A 143 7.84 -7.46 -15.80
CA ILE A 143 8.36 -6.35 -16.62
C ILE A 143 7.91 -6.54 -18.06
#